data_AF-X7RV29-F1
#
_entry.id   AF-X7RV29-F1
#
_cell.length_a   1.000
_cell.length_b   1.000
_cell.length_c   1.000
_cell.angle_alpha   90.00
_cell.angle_beta   90.00
_cell.angle_gamma   90.00
#
_symmetry.space_group_name_H-M   'P 1'
#
loop_
_entity.id
_entity.type
_entity.pdbx_description
1 polymer ?
#
loop_
_entity_poly.entity_id
_entity_poly.type
_entity_poly.pdbx_seq_one_letter_code
_entity_poly.pdbx_strand_id
1 'polypeptide(L)'
;MSNTSILNFKKIVDLPLTKQKKEIDKIRPNELVTIDFEENEFPLKKIEPIFKYIMSKPSKKFFILKNITDINYQFIEILETLSKVDIISKTLNKDKNSLNN
;
A
#
# COMPACT_ATOMS: atom_id res chain seq x y z
N MET A 1 -21.93 0.49 14.37
CA MET A 1 -20.78 -0.35 14.00
C MET A 1 -20.18 0.23 12.74
N SER A 2 -18.92 0.68 12.77
CA SER A 2 -18.25 1.19 11.56
C SER A 2 -18.06 0.01 10.59
N ASN A 3 -18.59 0.14 9.37
CA ASN A 3 -18.40 -0.85 8.31
C ASN A 3 -16.92 -0.88 7.93
N THR A 4 -16.15 -1.81 8.50
CA THR A 4 -14.80 -2.10 8.02
C THR A 4 -14.94 -2.75 6.65
N SER A 5 -14.56 -2.04 5.59
CA SER A 5 -14.56 -2.62 4.25
C SER A 5 -13.53 -3.74 4.19
N ILE A 6 -13.95 -4.92 3.70
CA ILE A 6 -13.07 -6.07 3.49
C ILE A 6 -12.74 -6.18 2.01
N LEU A 7 -11.46 -6.14 1.69
CA LEU A 7 -10.92 -6.34 0.35
C LEU A 7 -10.21 -7.69 0.30
N ASN A 8 -10.69 -8.59 -0.56
CA ASN A 8 -10.00 -9.83 -0.84
C ASN A 8 -8.84 -9.54 -1.81
N PHE A 9 -7.60 -9.78 -1.35
CA PHE A 9 -6.42 -9.44 -2.11
C PHE A 9 -6.28 -10.26 -3.39
N LYS A 10 -6.63 -11.56 -3.35
CA LYS A 10 -6.62 -12.46 -4.52
C LYS A 10 -7.49 -11.92 -5.65
N LYS A 11 -8.71 -11.48 -5.33
CA LYS A 11 -9.64 -10.88 -6.30
C LYS A 11 -9.11 -9.59 -6.92
N ILE A 12 -8.30 -8.83 -6.19
CA ILE A 12 -7.69 -7.59 -6.69
C ILE A 12 -6.50 -7.92 -7.57
N VAL A 13 -5.57 -8.73 -7.08
CA VAL A 13 -4.24 -8.93 -7.69
C VAL A 13 -4.27 -9.61 -9.06
N ASP A 14 -5.35 -10.34 -9.36
CA ASP A 14 -5.55 -10.97 -10.66
C ASP A 14 -6.16 -10.02 -11.71
N LEU A 15 -6.60 -8.82 -11.31
CA LEU A 15 -7.08 -7.80 -12.24
C LEU A 15 -5.93 -7.09 -12.96
N PRO A 16 -6.17 -6.47 -14.12
CA PRO A 16 -5.24 -5.50 -14.70
C PRO A 16 -4.94 -4.35 -13.72
N LEU A 17 -3.70 -3.85 -13.70
CA LEU A 17 -3.24 -2.82 -12.75
C LEU A 17 -4.14 -1.57 -12.70
N THR A 18 -4.71 -1.15 -13.83
CA THR A 18 -5.65 -0.02 -13.88
C THR A 18 -6.93 -0.29 -13.10
N LYS A 19 -7.43 -1.53 -13.11
CA LYS A 19 -8.59 -1.95 -12.33
C LYS A 19 -8.23 -2.16 -10.86
N GLN A 20 -7.05 -2.71 -10.56
CA GLN A 20 -6.53 -2.83 -9.19
C GLN A 20 -6.55 -1.47 -8.48
N LYS A 21 -5.98 -0.44 -9.11
CA LYS A 21 -5.94 0.93 -8.58
C LYS A 21 -7.33 1.50 -8.34
N LYS A 22 -8.28 1.26 -9.26
CA LYS A 22 -9.67 1.68 -9.10
C LYS A 22 -10.35 1.06 -7.88
N GLU A 23 -10.09 -0.22 -7.58
CA GLU A 23 -10.63 -0.85 -6.37
C GLU A 23 -10.10 -0.17 -5.09
N ILE A 24 -8.81 0.20 -5.06
CA ILE A 24 -8.22 0.94 -3.93
C ILE A 24 -8.77 2.38 -3.83
N ASP A 25 -9.04 3.03 -4.96
CA ASP A 25 -9.58 4.40 -4.99
C ASP A 25 -11.05 4.47 -4.53
N LYS A 26 -11.83 3.39 -4.65
CA LYS A 26 -13.20 3.32 -4.11
C LYS A 26 -13.27 3.45 -2.59
N ILE A 27 -12.18 3.12 -1.89
CA ILE A 27 -12.09 3.25 -0.44
C ILE A 27 -12.15 4.73 -0.06
N ARG A 28 -13.06 5.09 0.84
CA ARG A 28 -13.18 6.49 1.29
C ARG A 28 -11.99 6.88 2.18
N PRO A 29 -11.61 8.17 2.22
CA PRO A 29 -10.63 8.66 3.19
C PRO A 29 -11.08 8.37 4.63
N ASN A 30 -10.14 8.16 5.54
CA ASN A 30 -10.38 7.87 6.97
C ASN A 30 -11.15 6.56 7.25
N GLU A 31 -11.31 5.70 6.25
CA GLU A 31 -11.91 4.38 6.42
C GLU A 31 -10.85 3.37 6.86
N LEU A 32 -11.21 2.52 7.82
CA LEU A 32 -10.43 1.33 8.19
C LEU A 32 -10.78 0.22 7.21
N VAL A 33 -9.78 -0.30 6.50
CA VAL A 33 -9.94 -1.35 5.50
C VAL A 33 -9.14 -2.57 5.89
N THR A 34 -9.78 -3.73 5.83
CA THR A 34 -9.09 -5.01 5.97
C THR A 34 -8.76 -5.56 4.59
N ILE A 35 -7.49 -5.82 4.32
CA ILE A 35 -7.04 -6.57 3.15
C ILE A 35 -6.85 -8.02 3.60
N ASP A 36 -7.74 -8.90 3.18
CA ASP A 36 -7.70 -10.32 3.49
C ASP A 36 -6.92 -11.06 2.38
N PHE A 37 -5.83 -11.71 2.78
CA PHE A 37 -4.98 -12.52 1.89
C PHE A 37 -5.50 -13.96 1.75
N GLU A 38 -6.45 -14.38 2.60
CA GLU A 38 -6.99 -15.74 2.63
C GLU A 38 -5.89 -16.80 2.66
N GLU A 39 -4.80 -16.55 3.38
CA GLU A 39 -3.63 -17.43 3.52
C GLU A 39 -2.90 -17.74 2.19
N ASN A 40 -3.24 -17.02 1.11
CA ASN A 40 -2.54 -17.18 -0.16
C ASN A 40 -1.19 -16.45 -0.12
N GLU A 41 -0.15 -17.12 -0.60
CA GLU A 41 1.14 -16.50 -0.87
C GLU A 41 1.18 -15.89 -2.28
N PHE A 42 1.77 -14.71 -2.41
CA PHE A 42 1.88 -14.03 -3.71
C PHE A 42 3.34 -13.64 -3.98
N PRO A 43 3.79 -13.75 -5.24
CA PRO A 43 5.12 -13.27 -5.60
C PRO A 43 5.19 -11.74 -5.46
N LEU A 44 6.36 -11.21 -5.08
CA LEU A 44 6.58 -9.77 -4.90
C LEU A 44 6.05 -8.92 -6.07
N LYS A 45 6.25 -9.38 -7.32
CA LYS A 45 5.77 -8.70 -8.54
C LYS A 45 4.26 -8.42 -8.58
N LYS A 46 3.47 -9.18 -7.83
CA LYS A 46 2.02 -9.04 -7.69
C LYS A 46 1.65 -8.10 -6.53
N ILE A 47 2.42 -8.14 -5.44
CA ILE A 47 2.23 -7.29 -4.25
C ILE A 47 2.67 -5.85 -4.52
N GLU A 48 3.88 -5.69 -5.06
CA GLU A 48 4.58 -4.42 -5.19
C GLU A 48 3.75 -3.32 -5.87
N PRO A 49 3.09 -3.53 -7.03
CA PRO A 49 2.37 -2.46 -7.71
C PRO A 49 1.21 -1.88 -6.89
N ILE A 50 0.49 -2.73 -6.14
CA ILE A 50 -0.67 -2.32 -5.34
C ILE A 50 -0.20 -1.61 -4.07
N PHE A 51 0.78 -2.17 -3.37
CA PHE A 51 1.25 -1.58 -2.12
C PHE A 51 2.02 -0.29 -2.32
N LYS A 52 2.84 -0.17 -3.38
CA LYS A 52 3.41 1.11 -3.79
C LYS A 52 2.32 2.15 -4.08
N TYR A 53 1.24 1.74 -4.76
CA TYR A 53 0.12 2.64 -5.02
C TYR A 53 -0.57 3.10 -3.73
N ILE A 54 -0.88 2.17 -2.82
CA ILE A 54 -1.46 2.47 -1.51
C ILE A 54 -0.58 3.46 -0.73
N MET A 55 0.72 3.20 -0.64
CA MET A 55 1.68 4.03 0.10
C MET A 55 1.88 5.41 -0.53
N SER A 56 1.79 5.52 -1.86
CA SER A 56 1.91 6.81 -2.56
C SER A 56 0.74 7.78 -2.32
N LYS A 57 -0.41 7.27 -1.84
CA LYS A 57 -1.59 8.10 -1.63
C LYS A 57 -1.46 8.83 -0.28
N PRO A 58 -1.57 10.17 -0.24
CA PRO A 58 -1.47 10.94 1.00
C PRO A 58 -2.69 10.77 1.94
N SER A 59 -3.47 9.72 1.76
CA SER A 59 -4.72 9.50 2.48
C SER A 59 -4.46 8.86 3.83
N LYS A 60 -5.17 9.33 4.87
CA LYS A 60 -5.33 8.67 6.18
C LYS A 60 -6.20 7.40 6.07
N LYS A 61 -5.90 6.51 5.12
CA LYS A 61 -6.54 5.19 5.02
C LYS A 61 -5.75 4.26 5.94
N PHE A 62 -6.45 3.56 6.82
CA PHE A 62 -5.83 2.59 7.71
C PHE A 62 -6.06 1.20 7.14
N PHE A 63 -4.98 0.47 6.86
CA PHE A 63 -5.05 -0.87 6.30
C PHE A 63 -4.67 -1.89 7.37
N ILE A 64 -5.52 -2.89 7.57
CA ILE A 64 -5.23 -4.08 8.36
C ILE A 64 -4.97 -5.22 7.39
N LEU A 65 -3.82 -5.88 7.52
CA LEU A 65 -3.50 -7.08 6.75
C LEU A 65 -4.00 -8.29 7.54
N LYS A 66 -4.89 -9.08 6.95
CA LYS A 66 -5.51 -10.25 7.58
C LYS A 66 -5.13 -11.52 6.81
N ASN A 67 -4.93 -12.62 7.54
CA ASN A 67 -4.59 -13.93 6.99
C ASN A 67 -3.37 -13.88 6.05
N ILE A 68 -2.39 -13.04 6.37
CA ILE A 68 -1.20 -12.83 5.57
C ILE A 68 -0.11 -13.83 5.98
N THR A 69 0.64 -14.37 5.01
CA THR A 69 1.81 -15.21 5.28
C THR A 69 3.01 -14.35 5.68
N ASP A 70 3.96 -14.94 6.41
CA ASP A 70 5.19 -14.24 6.83
C ASP A 70 5.96 -13.65 5.63
N ILE A 71 6.04 -14.39 4.52
CA ILE A 71 6.71 -13.97 3.29
C ILE A 71 6.04 -12.72 2.68
N ASN A 72 4.71 -12.75 2.54
CA ASN A 72 3.96 -11.60 2.03
C ASN A 72 4.13 -10.38 2.94
N TYR A 73 4.12 -10.59 4.27
CA TYR A 73 4.30 -9.52 5.24
C TYR A 73 5.68 -8.88 5.11
N GLN A 74 6.75 -9.68 5.05
CA GLN A 74 8.12 -9.20 4.84
C GLN A 74 8.25 -8.37 3.57
N PHE A 75 7.62 -8.80 2.46
CA PHE A 75 7.60 -8.00 1.23
C PHE A 75 6.97 -6.63 1.43
N ILE A 76 5.85 -6.54 2.14
CA ILE A 76 5.16 -5.27 2.38
C ILE A 76 5.97 -4.36 3.31
N GLU A 77 6.60 -4.91 4.34
CA GLU A 77 7.46 -4.18 5.27
C GLU A 77 8.69 -3.57 4.57
N ILE A 78 9.33 -4.33 3.67
CA ILE A 78 10.42 -3.83 2.84
C ILE A 78 9.95 -2.67 1.96
N LEU A 79 8.80 -2.81 1.30
CA LEU A 79 8.24 -1.76 0.45
C LEU A 79 7.92 -0.48 1.24
N GLU A 80 7.36 -0.62 2.44
CA GLU A 80 7.07 0.51 3.33
C GLU A 80 8.36 1.24 3.74
N THR A 81 9.38 0.47 4.12
CA THR A 81 10.68 0.99 4.53
C THR A 81 11.33 1.79 3.40
N LEU A 82 11.37 1.21 2.19
CA LEU A 82 11.90 1.90 1.00
C LEU A 82 11.12 3.18 0.69
N SER A 83 9.79 3.14 0.78
CA SER A 83 8.95 4.34 0.56
C SER A 83 9.25 5.46 1.56
N LYS A 84 9.51 5.13 2.83
CA LYS A 84 9.89 6.13 3.85
C LYS A 84 11.27 6.72 3.58
N VAL A 85 12.25 5.90 3.22
CA VAL A 85 13.61 6.34 2.86
C VAL A 85 13.58 7.29 1.67
N ASP A 86 12.81 6.96 0.63
CA ASP A 86 12.64 7.82 -0.56
C ASP A 86 12.05 9.19 -0.20
N ILE A 87 11.08 9.24 0.70
CA ILE A 87 10.47 10.50 1.17
C ILE A 87 11.51 11.33 1.93
N ILE A 88 12.25 10.72 2.86
CA ILE A 88 13.29 11.41 3.63
C ILE A 88 14.37 11.99 2.70
N SER A 89 14.86 11.20 1.75
CA SER A 89 15.86 11.61 0.77
C SER A 89 15.38 12.82 -0.06
N LYS A 90 14.12 12.80 -0.52
CA LYS A 90 13.52 13.90 -1.29
C LYS A 90 13.39 15.17 -0.45
N THR A 91 12.99 15.08 0.81
CA THR A 91 12.87 16.24 1.72
C THR A 91 14.24 16.88 1.96
N LEU A 92 15.25 16.09 2.30
CA LEU A 92 16.61 16.59 2.55
C LEU A 92 17.22 17.30 1.32
N ASN A 93 16.98 16.78 0.12
CA ASN A 93 17.47 17.41 -1.12
C ASN A 93 16.71 18.70 -1.46
N LYS A 94 15.42 18.80 -1.10
CA LYS A 94 14.65 20.03 -1.29
C LYS A 94 15.15 21.15 -0.37
N ASP A 95 15.46 20.83 0.88
CA ASP A 95 15.97 21.81 1.85
C ASP A 95 17.36 22.33 1.46
N LYS A 96 18.25 21.46 0.94
CA LYS A 96 19.56 21.88 0.40
C LYS A 96 19.44 22.84 -0.78
N ASN A 97 18.46 22.62 -1.66
CA ASN A 97 18.26 23.50 -2.82
C ASN A 97 17.57 24.83 -2.44
N SER A 98 16.81 24.88 -1.35
CA SER A 98 16.19 26.13 -0.89
C SER A 98 17.15 27.03 -0.10
N LEU A 99 18.22 26.47 0.48
CA LEU A 99 19.27 27.20 1.19
C LEU A 99 20.28 27.87 0.25
N ASN A 100 20.27 27.53 -1.04
CA ASN A 100 21.20 28.02 -2.05
C ASN A 100 20.61 29.13 -2.95
N ASN A 101 19.41 29.64 -2.63
CA ASN A 101 18.77 30.77 -3.33
C ASN A 101 18.64 32.00 -2.44
#